data_AF-A0A2D8R837-F1
#
_entry.id   AF-A0A2D8R837-F1
#
_cell.length_a   1.000
_cell.length_b   1.000
_cell.length_c   1.000
_cell.angle_alpha   90.00
_cell.angle_beta   90.00
_cell.angle_gamma   90.00
#
_symmetry.space_group_name_H-M   'P 1'
#
loop_
_entity.id
_entity.type
_entity.pdbx_description
1 polymer ?
#
loop_
_entity_poly.entity_id
_entity_poly.type
_entity_poly.pdbx_seq_one_letter_code
_entity_poly.pdbx_strand_id
1 'polypeptide(L)'
;MTDQHSKRSSKRVEATASRTSPSQAAKLKTVDKKSLRAIAHELKPVIIVGEKGLTETVVGEVERALADHELIKVKLASNDRDERKDIVEGIIAATKATQIQLIGKILVLLKRSREPKPGLSNLIRYQASAGKR
;
A
#
# COMPACT_ATOMS: atom_id res chain seq x y z
N MET A 1 -52.19 19.16 -60.99
CA MET A 1 -50.97 18.33 -60.94
C MET A 1 -50.34 18.57 -59.57
N THR A 2 -50.73 17.82 -58.53
CA THR A 2 -50.01 16.65 -57.93
C THR A 2 -48.65 17.08 -57.36
N ASP A 3 -48.23 16.87 -56.11
CA ASP A 3 -48.46 15.84 -55.08
C ASP A 3 -47.90 16.42 -53.74
N GLN A 4 -48.60 16.41 -52.60
CA GLN A 4 -48.45 15.49 -51.45
C GLN A 4 -47.06 14.88 -51.16
N HIS A 5 -46.72 14.81 -49.86
CA HIS A 5 -45.95 13.76 -49.16
C HIS A 5 -44.50 13.49 -49.63
N SER A 6 -43.51 12.99 -48.88
CA SER A 6 -43.37 12.38 -47.56
C SER A 6 -41.86 12.25 -47.30
N LYS A 7 -41.47 12.39 -46.03
CA LYS A 7 -40.42 11.65 -45.29
C LYS A 7 -39.32 10.92 -46.11
N ARG A 8 -38.06 11.17 -45.75
CA ARG A 8 -37.06 10.16 -45.32
C ARG A 8 -35.68 10.84 -45.17
N SER A 9 -35.11 10.84 -43.97
CA SER A 9 -34.25 9.75 -43.45
C SER A 9 -32.80 9.95 -43.84
N SER A 10 -32.01 10.40 -42.87
CA SER A 10 -30.55 10.21 -42.77
C SER A 10 -30.22 10.48 -41.29
N LYS A 11 -30.67 9.65 -40.35
CA LYS A 11 -30.00 8.43 -39.89
C LYS A 11 -28.47 8.57 -39.93
N ARG A 12 -27.93 9.41 -39.04
CA ARG A 12 -26.53 9.30 -38.63
C ARG A 12 -26.44 8.33 -37.46
N VAL A 13 -25.79 7.23 -37.78
CA VAL A 13 -25.41 6.05 -37.00
C VAL A 13 -24.62 6.37 -35.72
N GLU A 14 -24.98 5.61 -34.69
CA GLU A 14 -24.15 5.02 -33.62
C GLU A 14 -23.04 5.84 -32.94
N ALA A 15 -23.29 6.11 -31.66
CA ALA A 15 -22.27 5.91 -30.63
C ALA A 15 -22.98 5.46 -29.34
N THR A 16 -23.28 4.17 -29.25
CA THR A 16 -23.64 3.49 -27.99
C THR A 16 -22.38 3.45 -27.12
N ALA A 17 -22.11 4.52 -26.36
CA ALA A 17 -21.18 4.46 -25.25
C ALA A 17 -21.84 3.66 -24.11
N SER A 18 -21.69 2.34 -24.24
CA SER A 18 -21.58 1.33 -23.20
C SER A 18 -22.16 1.72 -21.83
N ARG A 19 -23.37 1.22 -21.60
CA ARG A 19 -23.80 0.72 -20.29
C ARG A 19 -22.68 -0.13 -19.70
N THR A 20 -21.83 0.48 -18.89
CA THR A 20 -20.94 -0.29 -18.01
C THR A 20 -21.64 -0.32 -16.68
N SER A 21 -22.51 -1.31 -16.53
CA SER A 21 -22.95 -1.82 -15.24
C SER A 21 -21.74 -1.86 -14.28
N PRO A 22 -21.86 -1.49 -13.00
CA PRO A 22 -20.85 -1.81 -12.00
C PRO A 22 -20.93 -3.31 -11.67
N SER A 23 -20.84 -4.15 -12.71
CA SER A 23 -20.63 -5.57 -12.60
C SER A 23 -19.14 -5.75 -12.39
N GLN A 24 -18.77 -6.12 -11.17
CA GLN A 24 -17.48 -6.73 -10.87
C GLN A 24 -16.27 -5.81 -11.05
N ALA A 25 -16.29 -4.65 -10.37
CA ALA A 25 -15.08 -3.92 -10.01
C ALA A 25 -14.25 -4.80 -9.06
N ALA A 26 -13.52 -5.72 -9.67
CA ALA A 26 -12.31 -6.37 -9.23
C ALA A 26 -12.25 -6.67 -7.72
N LYS A 27 -12.32 -7.96 -7.39
CA LYS A 27 -11.82 -8.55 -6.13
C LYS A 27 -10.30 -8.38 -6.01
N LEU A 28 -9.79 -7.18 -6.29
CA LEU A 28 -8.48 -6.71 -5.91
C LEU A 28 -8.50 -6.72 -4.39
N LYS A 29 -7.64 -7.53 -3.79
CA LYS A 29 -7.32 -7.47 -2.36
C LYS A 29 -6.85 -6.04 -2.08
N THR A 30 -7.78 -5.11 -1.81
CA THR A 30 -7.44 -3.82 -1.24
C THR A 30 -6.61 -4.14 -0.02
N VAL A 31 -5.37 -3.64 0.00
CA VAL A 31 -4.49 -3.84 1.13
C VAL A 31 -5.21 -3.21 2.32
N ASP A 32 -5.75 -4.04 3.20
CA ASP A 32 -6.54 -3.56 4.33
C ASP A 32 -5.61 -2.87 5.33
N LYS A 33 -5.40 -1.58 5.12
CA LYS A 33 -4.59 -0.73 5.99
C LYS A 33 -5.12 -0.72 7.42
N LYS A 34 -6.42 -0.98 7.66
CA LYS A 34 -6.95 -1.05 9.04
C LYS A 34 -6.41 -2.29 9.75
N SER A 35 -6.53 -3.46 9.12
CA SER A 35 -5.96 -4.71 9.67
C SER A 35 -4.45 -4.62 9.85
N LEU A 36 -3.72 -4.05 8.88
CA LEU A 36 -2.27 -3.87 9.00
C LEU A 36 -1.87 -2.92 10.12
N ARG A 37 -2.65 -1.85 10.36
CA ARG A 37 -2.42 -0.94 11.50
C ARG A 37 -2.67 -1.64 12.83
N ALA A 38 -3.67 -2.51 12.92
CA ALA A 38 -3.94 -3.30 14.11
C ALA A 38 -2.78 -4.27 14.41
N ILE A 39 -2.29 -5.00 13.39
CA ILE A 39 -1.10 -5.85 13.54
C ILE A 39 0.09 -5.00 13.95
N ALA A 40 0.33 -3.89 13.25
CA ALA A 40 1.43 -3.00 13.55
C ALA A 40 1.36 -2.53 14.99
N HIS A 41 0.21 -2.13 15.55
CA HIS A 41 0.08 -1.68 16.93
C HIS A 41 0.81 -2.58 17.94
N GLU A 42 0.67 -3.90 17.80
CA GLU A 42 1.28 -4.92 18.66
C GLU A 42 2.81 -5.10 18.46
N LEU A 43 3.35 -4.68 17.32
CA LEU A 43 4.77 -4.86 17.00
C LEU A 43 5.67 -3.86 17.77
N LYS A 44 6.88 -4.26 18.13
CA LYS A 44 7.92 -3.32 18.57
C LYS A 44 8.68 -2.77 17.34
N PRO A 45 9.19 -1.53 17.36
CA PRO A 45 10.13 -1.07 16.34
C PRO A 45 11.33 -2.00 16.27
N VAL A 46 11.62 -2.48 15.05
CA VAL A 46 12.75 -3.37 14.79
C VAL A 46 13.97 -2.60 14.29
N ILE A 47 13.74 -1.45 13.64
CA ILE A 47 14.78 -0.54 13.18
C ILE A 47 14.61 0.82 13.84
N ILE A 48 15.73 1.45 14.22
CA ILE A 48 15.78 2.82 14.71
C ILE A 48 16.74 3.60 13.81
N VAL A 49 16.23 4.65 13.16
CA VAL A 49 17.03 5.62 12.42
C VAL A 49 17.48 6.69 13.41
N GLY A 50 18.79 6.74 13.65
CA GLY A 50 19.40 7.71 14.56
C GLY A 50 19.51 9.12 13.97
N GLU A 51 20.27 9.98 14.63
CA GLU A 51 20.47 11.39 14.24
C GLU A 51 21.26 11.56 12.94
N LYS A 52 22.01 10.54 12.52
CA LYS A 52 22.70 10.53 11.22
C LYS A 52 21.74 10.34 10.03
N GLY A 53 20.44 10.22 10.29
CA GLY A 53 19.42 10.05 9.27
C GLY A 53 19.54 8.75 8.50
N LEU A 54 19.14 8.78 7.24
CA LEU A 54 19.13 7.61 6.37
C LEU A 54 20.53 7.33 5.81
N THR A 55 21.12 6.21 6.20
CA THR A 55 22.40 5.73 5.67
C THR A 55 22.21 4.44 4.87
N GLU A 56 23.19 4.07 4.04
CA GLU A 56 23.14 2.81 3.28
C GLU A 56 23.02 1.58 4.18
N THR A 57 23.70 1.59 5.33
CA THR A 57 23.57 0.53 6.34
C THR A 57 22.12 0.42 6.83
N VAL A 58 21.49 1.54 7.16
CA VAL A 58 20.09 1.55 7.61
C VAL A 58 19.15 1.06 6.51
N VAL A 59 19.36 1.48 5.26
CA VAL A 59 18.58 0.98 4.12
C VAL A 59 18.70 -0.54 4.00
N GLY A 60 19.93 -1.08 4.05
CA GLY A 60 20.16 -2.52 3.99
C GLY A 60 19.49 -3.29 5.14
N GLU A 61 19.49 -2.74 6.36
CA GLU A 61 18.77 -3.33 7.49
C GLU A 61 17.25 -3.29 7.31
N VAL A 62 16.70 -2.18 6.78
CA VAL A 62 15.27 -2.08 6.49
C VAL A 62 14.87 -3.10 5.42
N GLU A 63 15.67 -3.28 4.38
CA GLU A 63 15.41 -4.29 3.35
C GLU A 63 15.42 -5.71 3.90
N ARG A 64 16.41 -6.06 4.73
CA ARG A 64 16.47 -7.36 5.41
C ARG A 64 15.24 -7.58 6.28
N ALA A 65 14.91 -6.61 7.13
CA ALA A 65 13.76 -6.69 8.03
C ALA A 65 12.44 -6.82 7.25
N LEU A 66 12.29 -6.10 6.14
CA LEU A 66 11.13 -6.22 5.25
C LEU A 66 11.05 -7.59 4.57
N ALA A 67 12.18 -8.16 4.15
CA ALA A 67 12.21 -9.48 3.52
C ALA A 67 11.77 -10.59 4.49
N ASP A 68 12.19 -10.49 5.75
CA ASP A 68 11.89 -11.51 6.75
C ASP A 68 10.49 -11.35 7.36
N HIS A 69 10.09 -10.12 7.68
CA HIS A 69 8.92 -9.85 8.51
C HIS A 69 7.73 -9.29 7.72
N GLU A 70 7.96 -8.81 6.49
CA GLU A 70 7.02 -8.14 5.57
C GLU A 70 6.44 -6.81 6.09
N LEU A 71 5.90 -6.80 7.31
CA LEU A 71 5.33 -5.65 7.99
C LEU A 71 6.22 -5.29 9.18
N ILE A 72 6.79 -4.09 9.19
CA ILE A 72 7.72 -3.64 10.25
C ILE A 72 7.39 -2.24 10.75
N LYS A 73 7.85 -1.95 11.97
CA LYS A 73 7.94 -0.59 12.52
C LYS A 73 9.38 -0.08 12.47
N VAL A 74 9.54 1.14 11.98
CA VAL A 74 10.79 1.89 11.99
C VAL A 74 10.59 3.13 12.88
N LYS A 75 11.48 3.34 13.85
CA LYS A 75 11.49 4.54 14.68
C LYS A 75 12.45 5.57 14.09
N LEU A 76 11.97 6.76 13.82
CA LEU A 76 12.74 7.90 13.32
C LEU A 76 13.10 8.80 14.51
N ALA A 77 14.36 8.81 14.93
CA ALA A 77 14.77 9.55 16.13
C ALA A 77 14.68 11.08 15.94
N SER A 78 14.81 11.57 14.69
CA SER A 78 14.77 12.99 14.36
C SER A 78 13.53 13.70 14.94
N ASN A 79 13.78 14.89 15.50
CA ASN A 79 12.75 15.79 16.01
C ASN A 79 12.12 16.62 14.89
N ASP A 80 12.88 16.90 13.83
CA ASP A 80 12.42 17.66 12.68
C ASP A 80 11.37 16.86 11.90
N ARG A 81 10.29 17.52 11.52
CA ARG A 81 9.21 16.88 10.76
C ARG A 81 9.59 16.70 9.30
N ASP A 82 10.31 17.65 8.70
CA ASP A 82 10.63 17.63 7.28
C ASP A 82 11.76 16.63 7.02
N GLU A 83 12.79 16.60 7.87
CA GLU A 83 13.83 15.55 7.83
C GLU A 83 13.21 14.14 7.94
N ARG A 84 12.21 13.95 8.82
CA ARG A 84 11.50 12.66 8.90
C ARG A 84 10.79 12.30 7.60
N LYS A 85 10.21 13.26 6.87
CA LYS A 85 9.57 12.98 5.58
C LYS A 85 10.62 12.58 4.54
N ASP A 86 11.74 13.29 4.48
CA ASP A 86 12.82 12.99 3.54
C ASP A 86 13.39 11.58 3.80
N ILE A 87 13.59 11.21 5.07
CA ILE A 87 13.98 9.85 5.45
C ILE A 87 12.94 8.83 5.00
N VAL A 88 11.65 9.08 5.21
CA VAL A 88 10.56 8.17 4.81
C VAL A 88 10.55 7.99 3.29
N GLU A 89 10.63 9.08 2.53
CA GLU A 89 10.67 9.06 1.08
C GLU A 89 11.89 8.31 0.55
N GLY A 90 13.07 8.55 1.15
CA GLY A 90 14.29 7.82 0.82
C GLY A 90 14.17 6.31 1.07
N ILE A 91 13.60 5.90 2.21
CA ILE A 91 13.36 4.48 2.51
C ILE A 91 12.40 3.86 1.50
N ILE A 92 11.30 4.54 1.17
CA ILE A 92 10.32 4.04 0.20
C ILE A 92 10.94 3.92 -1.19
N ALA A 93 11.71 4.93 -1.60
CA ALA A 93 12.38 4.97 -2.89
C ALA A 93 13.38 3.82 -3.06
N ALA A 94 14.18 3.54 -2.02
CA ALA A 94 15.16 2.45 -2.01
C ALA A 94 14.48 1.08 -1.97
N THR A 95 13.60 0.87 -0.99
CA THR A 95 13.06 -0.48 -0.68
C THR A 95 11.85 -0.88 -1.51
N LYS A 96 11.21 0.09 -2.19
CA LYS A 96 9.89 -0.06 -2.85
C LYS A 96 8.78 -0.56 -1.92
N ALA A 97 8.94 -0.35 -0.61
CA ALA A 97 7.92 -0.69 0.37
C ALA A 97 6.74 0.28 0.30
N THR A 98 5.57 -0.18 0.72
CA THR A 98 4.37 0.65 0.89
C THR A 98 4.32 1.22 2.30
N GLN A 99 4.23 2.53 2.40
CA GLN A 99 3.91 3.20 3.66
C GLN A 99 2.46 2.91 4.07
N ILE A 100 2.29 2.27 5.21
CA ILE A 100 0.98 2.02 5.80
C ILE A 100 0.55 3.17 6.68
N GLN A 101 1.48 3.69 7.49
CA GLN A 101 1.21 4.74 8.45
C GLN A 101 2.50 5.46 8.87
N LEU A 102 2.40 6.75 9.18
CA LEU A 102 3.43 7.52 9.87
C LEU A 102 2.75 8.30 11.00
N ILE A 103 3.09 8.01 12.26
CA ILE A 103 2.60 8.73 13.44
C ILE A 103 3.81 9.20 14.25
N GLY A 104 3.98 10.51 14.37
CA GLY A 104 5.11 11.10 15.09
C GLY A 104 6.44 10.56 14.57
N LYS A 105 7.11 9.77 15.41
CA LYS A 105 8.40 9.13 15.14
C LYS A 105 8.30 7.69 14.65
N ILE A 106 7.10 7.13 14.47
CA ILE A 106 6.90 5.73 14.10
C ILE A 106 6.38 5.64 12.66
N LEU A 107 7.17 4.99 11.83
CA LEU A 107 6.85 4.62 10.45
C LEU A 107 6.48 3.13 10.40
N VAL A 108 5.37 2.81 9.73
CA VAL A 108 4.95 1.44 9.45
C VAL A 108 5.08 1.17 7.96
N LEU A 109 5.88 0.16 7.62
CA LEU A 109 6.17 -0.23 6.24
C LEU A 109 5.69 -1.65 5.98
N LEU A 110 5.17 -1.87 4.78
CA LEU A 110 4.82 -3.17 4.25
C LEU A 110 5.56 -3.43 2.94
N LYS A 111 6.21 -4.58 2.82
CA LYS A 111 6.65 -5.15 1.55
C LYS A 111 6.26 -6.63 1.54
N ARG A 112 5.35 -7.01 0.64
CA ARG A 112 4.95 -8.41 0.51
C ARG A 112 6.10 -9.19 -0.12
N SER A 113 6.47 -10.31 0.50
CA SER A 113 7.42 -11.25 -0.08
C SER A 113 6.69 -12.23 -0.99
N ARG A 114 7.36 -12.69 -2.06
CA ARG A 114 6.85 -13.77 -2.91
C ARG A 114 6.90 -15.11 -2.17
N GLU A 115 7.93 -15.28 -1.35
CA GLU A 115 8.16 -16.46 -0.52
C GLU A 115 8.31 -15.99 0.94
N PRO A 116 7.18 -15.76 1.64
CA PRO A 116 7.22 -15.32 3.03
C PRO A 116 7.65 -16.47 3.93
N LYS A 117 8.59 -16.20 4.83
CA LYS A 117 9.05 -17.18 5.85
C LYS A 117 7.96 -17.31 6.92
N PRO A 118 7.27 -18.46 7.07
CA PRO A 118 6.10 -18.56 7.95
C PRO A 118 6.39 -18.27 9.42
N GLY A 119 7.61 -18.59 9.90
CA GLY A 119 8.03 -18.33 11.27
C GLY A 119 8.38 -16.87 11.58
N LEU A 120 8.65 -16.04 10.56
CA LEU A 120 9.13 -14.67 10.74
C LEU A 120 8.14 -13.62 10.23
N SER A 121 7.32 -13.93 9.23
CA SER A 121 6.31 -13.00 8.71
C SER A 121 5.32 -12.56 9.79
N ASN A 122 5.23 -11.25 10.00
CA ASN A 122 4.24 -10.67 10.91
C ASN A 122 2.82 -10.78 10.34
N LEU A 123 2.66 -10.86 9.01
CA LEU A 123 1.36 -11.04 8.40
C LEU A 123 0.79 -12.43 8.71
N ILE A 124 1.60 -13.47 8.52
CA ILE A 124 1.17 -14.87 8.72
C ILE A 124 0.88 -15.12 10.20
N ARG A 125 1.80 -14.72 11.09
CA ARG A 125 1.68 -14.95 12.54
C ARG A 125 0.43 -14.32 13.13
N TYR A 126 0.10 -13.09 12.74
CA TYR A 126 -1.07 -12.40 13.26
C TYR A 126 -2.38 -12.76 12.53
N GLN A 127 -2.35 -13.10 11.25
CA GLN A 127 -3.54 -13.62 10.55
C GLN A 127 -4.03 -14.94 11.16
N ALA A 128 -3.13 -15.83 11.57
CA ALA A 128 -3.48 -17.07 12.27
C ALA A 128 -4.19 -16.83 13.62
N SER A 129 -3.91 -15.70 14.28
CA SER A 129 -4.55 -15.33 15.55
C SER A 129 -5.93 -14.69 15.39
N ALA A 130 -6.20 -14.06 14.24
CA ALA A 130 -7.44 -13.32 13.98
C ALA A 130 -8.66 -14.22 13.76
N GLY A 131 -8.46 -15.49 13.38
CA GLY A 131 -9.53 -16.47 13.12
C GLY A 131 -9.96 -17.33 14.32
N LYS A 132 -9.45 -17.06 15.54
CA LYS A 132 -9.75 -17.84 16.76
C LYS A 132 -10.80 -17.20 17.68
N ARG A 133 -11.66 -16.32 17.16
CA ARG A 133 -12.74 -15.70 17.95
C ARG A 133 -14.10 -16.21 17.52
#